data_AF-A0A518JU95-F1
#
_entry.id   AF-A0A518JU95-F1
#
_cell.length_a   1.000
_cell.length_b   1.000
_cell.length_c   1.000
_cell.angle_alpha   90.00
_cell.angle_beta   90.00
_cell.angle_gamma   90.00
#
_symmetry.space_group_name_H-M   'P 1'
#
loop_
_entity.id
_entity.type
_entity.pdbx_description
1 polymer ?
#
loop_
_entity_poly.entity_id
_entity_poly.type
_entity_poly.pdbx_seq_one_letter_code
_entity_poly.pdbx_strand_id
1 'polypeptide(L)'
;MNSFETTNYKRVSQLSFYSVRLIMKDADISQAISRLLVALQEVVEVAPRILDDSIARVLERTKAAKSEPLSAEHATRGTIVSNSEKAKAVELRDAYLLGKLPDDGSLLIGNKEVSSLLNISPRTLSRLVDEKAMPNPIRLGNKVQWRLREIIEWVEADCPPQRHWNYSEGRGMNTRTKKGGR
;
A
#
# COMPACT_ATOMS: atom_id res chain seq x y z
N MET A 1 26.93 12.03 -77.60
CA MET A 1 28.20 11.62 -76.99
C MET A 1 28.32 12.30 -75.63
N ASN A 2 28.19 11.48 -74.59
CA ASN A 2 28.71 11.54 -73.22
C ASN A 2 28.74 12.87 -72.45
N SER A 3 27.83 12.99 -71.49
CA SER A 3 27.95 13.86 -70.32
C SER A 3 27.38 13.12 -69.10
N PHE A 4 28.17 12.20 -68.57
CA PHE A 4 27.98 11.59 -67.26
C PHE A 4 29.37 11.43 -66.66
N GLU A 5 29.62 12.10 -65.54
CA GLU A 5 30.54 11.73 -64.45
C GLU A 5 31.12 12.98 -63.78
N THR A 6 30.51 13.44 -62.68
CA THR A 6 31.20 14.16 -61.58
C THR A 6 30.24 14.38 -60.40
N THR A 7 29.79 13.31 -59.73
CA THR A 7 29.02 13.47 -58.48
C THR A 7 29.21 12.34 -57.48
N ASN A 8 30.43 11.80 -57.31
CA ASN A 8 30.62 10.68 -56.39
C ASN A 8 31.92 10.71 -55.56
N TYR A 9 32.27 11.87 -54.98
CA TYR A 9 33.43 11.97 -54.06
C TYR A 9 33.14 12.61 -52.69
N LYS A 10 31.91 13.07 -52.41
CA LYS A 10 31.59 13.76 -51.13
C LYS A 10 30.93 12.90 -50.04
N ARG A 11 30.64 11.61 -50.29
CA ARG A 11 29.91 10.76 -49.32
C ARG A 11 30.78 9.91 -48.39
N VAL A 12 32.07 9.73 -48.66
CA VAL A 12 32.92 8.82 -47.85
C VAL A 12 33.49 9.52 -46.60
N SER A 13 33.56 10.86 -46.58
CA SER A 13 34.13 11.60 -45.46
C SER A 13 33.16 11.88 -44.30
N GLN A 14 31.84 11.70 -44.48
CA GLN A 14 30.88 11.93 -43.39
C GLN A 14 30.66 10.70 -42.50
N LEU A 15 30.89 9.48 -42.98
CA LEU A 15 30.66 8.27 -42.18
C LEU A 15 31.76 7.98 -41.15
N SER A 16 32.95 8.57 -41.31
CA SER A 16 34.06 8.41 -40.34
C SER A 16 33.87 9.24 -39.06
N PHE A 17 33.17 10.38 -39.13
CA PHE A 17 32.97 11.26 -37.96
C PHE A 17 31.83 10.81 -37.02
N TYR A 18 30.85 10.05 -37.50
CA TYR A 18 29.76 9.58 -36.64
C TYR A 18 30.16 8.40 -35.74
N SER A 19 31.17 7.61 -36.13
CA SER A 19 31.63 6.46 -35.33
C SER A 19 32.44 6.86 -34.09
N VAL A 20 33.19 7.97 -34.14
CA VAL A 20 34.01 8.44 -33.01
C VAL A 20 33.17 9.16 -31.94
N ARG A 21 32.07 9.82 -32.34
CA ARG A 21 31.16 10.52 -31.41
C ARG A 21 30.27 9.57 -30.59
N LEU A 22 30.08 8.33 -31.03
CA LEU A 22 29.35 7.32 -30.25
C LEU A 22 30.22 6.80 -29.09
N ILE A 23 31.52 6.57 -29.33
CA ILE A 23 32.46 6.02 -28.35
C ILE A 23 32.71 6.99 -27.17
N MET A 24 32.63 8.31 -27.38
CA MET A 24 32.80 9.28 -26.29
C MET A 24 31.62 9.36 -25.31
N LYS A 25 30.39 9.03 -25.72
CA LYS A 25 29.22 9.05 -24.82
C LYS A 25 29.19 7.87 -23.86
N ASP A 26 29.78 6.75 -24.27
CA ASP A 26 29.83 5.54 -23.45
C ASP A 26 30.80 5.68 -22.25
N ALA A 27 31.83 6.53 -22.39
CA ALA A 27 32.78 6.81 -21.31
C ALA A 27 32.13 7.57 -20.13
N ASP A 28 31.32 8.59 -20.42
CA ASP A 28 30.61 9.37 -19.39
C ASP A 28 29.54 8.51 -18.68
N ILE A 29 28.84 7.64 -19.44
CA ILE A 29 27.85 6.72 -18.87
C ILE A 29 28.53 5.69 -17.97
N SER A 30 29.65 5.10 -18.39
CA SER A 30 30.40 4.14 -17.58
C SER A 30 30.90 4.77 -16.27
N GLN A 31 31.42 6.00 -16.33
CA GLN A 31 31.86 6.73 -15.14
C GLN A 31 30.70 7.05 -14.19
N ALA A 32 29.54 7.44 -14.73
CA ALA A 32 28.34 7.69 -13.94
C ALA A 32 27.84 6.41 -13.23
N ILE A 33 27.86 5.27 -13.93
CA ILE A 33 27.49 3.97 -13.36
C ILE A 33 28.46 3.56 -12.24
N SER A 34 29.77 3.72 -12.43
CA SER A 34 30.75 3.41 -11.37
C SER A 34 30.55 4.27 -10.12
N ARG A 35 30.28 5.58 -10.28
CA ARG A 35 29.99 6.47 -9.14
C ARG A 35 28.73 6.05 -8.40
N LEU A 36 27.69 5.67 -9.13
CA LEU A 36 26.43 5.22 -8.55
C LEU A 36 26.60 3.90 -7.77
N LEU A 37 27.41 2.96 -8.30
CA LEU A 37 27.71 1.70 -7.60
C LEU A 37 28.48 1.92 -6.30
N VAL A 38 29.49 2.80 -6.30
CA VAL A 38 30.25 3.13 -5.08
C VAL A 38 29.33 3.76 -4.03
N ALA A 39 28.46 4.71 -4.43
CA ALA A 39 27.52 5.34 -3.52
C ALA A 39 26.50 4.33 -2.93
N LEU A 40 25.99 3.40 -3.75
CA LEU A 40 25.10 2.36 -3.25
C LEU A 40 25.80 1.42 -2.27
N GLN A 41 27.06 1.07 -2.53
CA GLN A 41 27.84 0.21 -1.64
C GLN A 41 28.09 0.87 -0.28
N GLU A 42 28.35 2.19 -0.27
CA GLU A 42 28.49 2.95 0.98
C GLU A 42 27.18 2.96 1.79
N VAL A 43 26.03 3.14 1.13
CA VAL A 43 24.71 3.09 1.80
C VAL A 43 24.44 1.72 2.41
N VAL A 44 24.79 0.64 1.69
CA VAL A 44 24.59 -0.75 2.18
C VAL A 44 25.45 -1.04 3.41
N GLU A 45 26.67 -0.52 3.49
CA GLU A 45 27.55 -0.70 4.65
C GLU A 45 27.15 0.14 5.87
N VAL A 46 26.58 1.32 5.66
CA VAL A 46 26.21 2.25 6.74
C VAL A 46 24.83 1.97 7.33
N ALA A 47 23.87 1.54 6.50
CA ALA A 47 22.49 1.28 6.90
C ALA A 47 22.31 0.33 8.12
N PRO A 48 22.98 -0.84 8.20
CA PRO A 48 22.76 -1.77 9.30
C PRO A 48 23.17 -1.18 10.66
N ARG A 49 24.26 -0.40 10.70
CA ARG A 49 24.76 0.21 11.93
C ARG A 49 23.77 1.22 12.53
N ILE A 50 23.14 2.02 11.66
CA ILE A 50 22.12 3.00 12.08
C ILE A 50 20.89 2.27 12.65
N LEU A 51 20.52 1.14 12.05
CA LEU A 51 19.40 0.34 12.52
C LEU A 51 19.71 -0.28 13.90
N ASP A 52 20.89 -0.86 14.07
CA ASP A 52 21.32 -1.49 15.32
C ASP A 52 21.37 -0.47 16.48
N ASP A 53 21.92 0.71 16.24
CA ASP A 53 21.95 1.81 17.22
C ASP A 53 20.53 2.27 17.61
N SER A 54 19.63 2.33 16.64
CA SER A 54 18.24 2.72 16.87
C SER A 54 17.50 1.67 17.71
N ILE A 55 17.70 0.38 17.40
CA ILE A 55 17.13 -0.74 18.15
C ILE A 55 17.67 -0.74 19.58
N ALA A 56 18.98 -0.57 19.78
CA ALA A 56 19.59 -0.51 21.10
C ALA A 56 18.98 0.62 21.96
N ARG A 57 18.80 1.82 21.39
CA ARG A 57 18.18 2.96 22.09
C ARG A 57 16.73 2.69 22.49
N VAL A 58 15.95 2.03 21.64
CA VAL A 58 14.56 1.66 21.97
C VAL A 58 14.54 0.63 23.08
N LEU A 59 15.39 -0.39 23.03
CA LEU A 59 15.48 -1.40 24.08
C LEU A 59 15.84 -0.79 25.43
N GLU A 60 16.81 0.12 25.49
CA GLU A 60 17.17 0.81 26.74
C GLU A 60 16.05 1.70 27.27
N ARG A 61 15.31 2.41 26.39
CA ARG A 61 14.09 3.15 26.81
C ARG A 61 13.03 2.23 27.42
N THR A 62 12.82 1.06 26.82
CA THR A 62 11.82 0.11 27.35
C THR A 62 12.25 -0.54 28.66
N LYS A 63 13.56 -0.77 28.87
CA LYS A 63 14.08 -1.26 30.16
C LYS A 63 13.90 -0.22 31.26
N ALA A 64 14.22 1.04 30.99
CA ALA A 64 14.08 2.14 31.94
C ALA A 64 12.60 2.42 32.31
N ALA A 65 11.68 2.31 31.35
CA ALA A 65 10.25 2.51 31.62
C ALA A 65 9.61 1.38 32.46
N LYS A 66 10.26 0.22 32.57
CA LYS A 66 9.72 -0.95 33.28
C LYS A 66 9.97 -0.92 34.80
N SER A 67 10.74 0.04 35.32
CA SER A 67 11.07 0.13 36.75
C SER A 67 10.22 1.12 37.56
N GLU A 68 9.26 1.83 36.97
CA GLU A 68 8.30 2.61 37.75
C GLU A 68 7.08 1.74 38.11
N PRO A 69 6.87 1.40 39.40
CA PRO A 69 5.63 0.77 39.85
C PRO A 69 4.50 1.82 39.76
N LEU A 70 3.89 1.91 38.57
CA LEU A 70 2.69 2.69 38.35
C LEU A 70 1.58 2.17 39.26
N SER A 71 1.14 3.07 40.14
CA SER A 71 0.10 2.89 41.14
C SER A 71 -1.15 2.19 40.58
N ALA A 72 -1.57 1.14 41.27
CA ALA A 72 -2.49 0.10 40.82
C ALA A 72 -3.98 0.50 40.75
N GLU A 73 -4.33 1.79 40.82
CA GLU A 73 -5.72 2.14 41.15
C GLU A 73 -6.66 2.32 39.96
N HIS A 74 -6.16 2.39 38.72
CA HIS A 74 -7.01 2.62 37.53
C HIS A 74 -6.80 1.55 36.44
N ALA A 75 -6.56 0.31 36.84
CA ALA A 75 -6.66 -0.83 35.94
C ALA A 75 -8.13 -1.02 35.55
N THR A 76 -8.56 -0.40 34.45
CA THR A 76 -9.72 -0.86 33.68
C THR A 76 -9.62 -2.37 33.57
N ARG A 77 -10.55 -3.06 34.23
CA ARG A 77 -10.71 -4.50 34.36
C ARG A 77 -10.26 -5.23 33.09
N GLY A 78 -8.96 -5.49 33.00
CA GLY A 78 -8.36 -6.12 31.84
C GLY A 78 -8.91 -7.52 31.79
N THR A 79 -9.63 -7.86 30.73
CA THR A 79 -9.95 -9.25 30.45
C THR A 79 -8.64 -10.02 30.43
N ILE A 80 -8.49 -10.95 31.36
CA ILE A 80 -7.34 -11.83 31.43
C ILE A 80 -7.42 -12.72 30.19
N VAL A 81 -6.72 -12.30 29.13
CA VAL A 81 -6.61 -13.08 27.90
C VAL A 81 -5.74 -14.29 28.22
N SER A 82 -6.33 -15.47 28.10
CA SER A 82 -5.66 -16.75 28.36
C SER A 82 -4.47 -16.94 27.43
N ASN A 83 -3.48 -17.75 27.83
CA ASN A 83 -2.31 -18.00 26.99
C ASN A 83 -2.68 -18.64 25.64
N SER A 84 -3.78 -19.39 25.57
CA SER A 84 -4.28 -19.96 24.31
C SER A 84 -4.86 -18.90 23.37
N GLU A 85 -5.53 -17.87 23.90
CA GLU A 85 -6.01 -16.74 23.10
C GLU A 85 -4.87 -15.85 22.62
N LYS A 86 -3.82 -15.67 23.43
CA LYS A 86 -2.60 -14.96 23.02
C LYS A 86 -1.88 -15.69 21.87
N ALA A 87 -1.78 -17.02 21.94
CA ALA A 87 -1.19 -17.82 20.86
C ALA A 87 -1.98 -17.66 19.55
N LYS A 88 -3.33 -17.71 19.62
CA LYS A 88 -4.19 -17.47 18.46
C LYS A 88 -4.03 -16.06 17.88
N ALA A 89 -3.87 -15.04 18.73
CA ALA A 89 -3.66 -13.67 18.28
C ALA A 89 -2.32 -13.49 17.54
N VAL A 90 -1.26 -14.17 18.00
CA VAL A 90 0.05 -14.19 17.33
C VAL A 90 -0.05 -14.90 15.98
N GLU A 91 -0.71 -16.05 15.94
CA GLU A 91 -0.91 -16.81 14.70
C GLU A 91 -1.71 -16.02 13.65
N LEU A 92 -2.77 -15.33 14.07
CA LEU A 92 -3.53 -14.44 13.19
C LEU A 92 -2.70 -13.25 12.68
N ARG A 93 -1.84 -12.70 13.54
CA ARG A 93 -0.93 -11.61 13.16
C ARG A 93 0.11 -12.08 12.15
N ASP A 94 0.68 -13.26 12.33
CA ASP A 94 1.67 -13.83 11.41
C ASP A 94 1.01 -14.20 10.08
N ALA A 95 -0.20 -14.76 10.11
CA ALA A 95 -1.00 -15.03 8.91
C ALA A 95 -1.31 -13.74 8.12
N TYR A 96 -1.61 -12.64 8.83
CA TYR A 96 -1.78 -11.31 8.24
C TYR A 96 -0.50 -10.81 7.55
N LEU A 97 0.65 -10.90 8.24
CA LEU A 97 1.95 -10.46 7.69
C LEU A 97 2.41 -11.31 6.50
N LEU A 98 2.03 -12.58 6.47
CA LEU A 98 2.33 -13.52 5.39
C LEU A 98 1.34 -13.47 4.22
N GLY A 99 0.32 -12.61 4.26
CA GLY A 99 -0.70 -12.50 3.20
C GLY A 99 -1.60 -13.73 3.07
N LYS A 100 -1.55 -14.65 4.05
CA LYS A 100 -2.42 -15.82 4.15
C LYS A 100 -3.61 -15.46 5.03
N LEU A 101 -4.51 -14.62 4.53
CA LEU A 101 -5.88 -14.64 5.04
C LEU A 101 -6.46 -16.05 4.79
N PRO A 102 -7.47 -16.51 5.54
CA PRO A 102 -8.26 -17.64 5.08
C PRO A 102 -8.68 -17.37 3.62
N ASP A 103 -8.28 -18.28 2.73
CA ASP A 103 -8.50 -18.24 1.27
C ASP A 103 -9.98 -18.27 0.88
N ASP A 104 -10.90 -18.13 1.84
CA ASP A 104 -12.33 -18.05 1.58
C ASP A 104 -12.66 -16.94 0.58
N GLY A 105 -11.77 -15.93 0.44
CA GLY A 105 -11.84 -14.92 -0.61
C GLY A 105 -13.25 -14.36 -0.74
N SER A 106 -13.96 -14.32 0.39
CA SER A 106 -15.39 -14.16 0.35
C SER A 106 -15.60 -12.71 -0.01
N LEU A 107 -16.05 -12.51 -1.25
CA LEU A 107 -16.39 -11.19 -1.77
C LEU A 107 -17.36 -10.47 -0.82
N LEU A 108 -18.08 -11.23 0.01
CA LEU A 108 -19.10 -10.80 0.94
C LEU A 108 -18.77 -11.20 2.39
N ILE A 109 -18.70 -10.21 3.27
CA ILE A 109 -18.53 -10.34 4.72
C ILE A 109 -19.84 -10.07 5.46
N GLY A 110 -20.07 -10.79 6.55
CA GLY A 110 -21.29 -10.69 7.36
C GLY A 110 -21.24 -9.60 8.44
N ASN A 111 -22.39 -9.34 9.09
CA ASN A 111 -22.52 -8.37 10.18
C ASN A 111 -21.45 -8.49 11.28
N LYS A 112 -21.17 -9.71 11.74
CA LYS A 112 -20.19 -9.94 12.82
C LYS A 112 -18.77 -9.58 12.37
N GLU A 113 -18.42 -9.95 11.15
CA GLU A 113 -17.10 -9.68 10.58
C GLU A 113 -16.89 -8.18 10.37
N VAL A 114 -17.86 -7.47 9.77
CA VAL A 114 -17.80 -6.00 9.60
C VAL A 114 -17.70 -5.31 10.97
N SER A 115 -18.46 -5.76 11.97
CA SER A 115 -18.42 -5.17 13.30
C SER A 115 -17.07 -5.35 13.99
N SER A 116 -16.44 -6.53 13.83
CA SER A 116 -15.10 -6.80 14.32
C SER A 116 -14.05 -5.98 13.57
N LEU A 117 -14.17 -5.85 12.25
CA LEU A 117 -13.24 -5.11 11.39
C LEU A 117 -13.19 -3.63 11.77
N LEU A 118 -14.35 -3.02 12.04
CA LEU A 118 -14.47 -1.61 12.43
C LEU A 118 -14.33 -1.39 13.95
N ASN A 119 -14.15 -2.46 14.74
CA ASN A 119 -14.11 -2.43 16.20
C ASN A 119 -15.33 -1.73 16.85
N ILE A 120 -16.54 -2.02 16.36
CA ILE A 120 -17.81 -1.49 16.89
C ILE A 120 -18.78 -2.61 17.25
N SER A 121 -19.78 -2.31 18.08
CA SER A 121 -20.82 -3.28 18.40
C SER A 121 -21.74 -3.55 17.19
N PRO A 122 -22.30 -4.78 17.02
CA PRO A 122 -23.26 -5.07 15.95
C PRO A 122 -24.51 -4.17 15.97
N ARG A 123 -24.89 -3.69 17.17
CA ARG A 123 -26.00 -2.73 17.34
C ARG A 123 -25.64 -1.36 16.78
N THR A 124 -24.42 -0.89 17.00
CA THR A 124 -23.90 0.35 16.40
C THR A 124 -23.83 0.22 14.88
N LEU A 125 -23.36 -0.92 14.37
CA LEU A 125 -23.33 -1.21 12.95
C LEU A 125 -24.73 -1.09 12.33
N SER A 126 -25.73 -1.73 12.94
CA SER A 126 -27.13 -1.68 12.46
C SER A 126 -27.66 -0.24 12.45
N ARG A 127 -27.34 0.55 13.49
CA ARG A 127 -27.74 1.95 13.57
C ARG A 127 -27.09 2.81 12.48
N LEU A 128 -25.81 2.59 12.15
CA LEU A 128 -25.14 3.29 11.05
C LEU A 128 -25.74 2.96 9.68
N VAL A 129 -26.21 1.72 9.50
CA VAL A 129 -26.94 1.31 8.29
C VAL A 129 -28.28 2.05 8.19
N ASP A 130 -29.04 2.10 9.31
CA ASP A 130 -30.32 2.80 9.37
C ASP A 130 -30.16 4.31 9.13
N GLU A 131 -29.10 4.91 9.68
CA GLU A 131 -28.72 6.32 9.51
C GLU A 131 -28.11 6.62 8.13
N LYS A 132 -27.88 5.60 7.29
CA LYS A 132 -27.23 5.72 5.97
C LYS A 132 -25.84 6.37 6.07
N ALA A 133 -25.11 6.08 7.14
CA ALA A 133 -23.75 6.53 7.35
C ALA A 133 -22.71 5.56 6.75
N MET A 134 -23.13 4.38 6.29
CA MET A 134 -22.26 3.35 5.71
C MET A 134 -22.68 2.95 4.28
N PRO A 135 -21.81 2.21 3.56
CA PRO A 135 -22.15 1.61 2.28
C PRO A 135 -23.39 0.72 2.32
N ASN A 136 -24.07 0.59 1.17
CA ASN A 136 -25.31 -0.17 1.07
C ASN A 136 -25.04 -1.68 1.24
N PRO A 137 -25.70 -2.36 2.18
CA PRO A 137 -25.56 -3.81 2.29
C PRO A 137 -26.19 -4.56 1.12
N ILE A 138 -25.62 -5.72 0.83
CA ILE A 138 -26.18 -6.73 -0.07
C ILE A 138 -27.03 -7.69 0.76
N ARG A 139 -28.32 -7.75 0.45
CA ARG A 139 -29.28 -8.65 1.13
C ARG A 139 -29.44 -9.95 0.34
N LEU A 140 -29.07 -11.06 0.96
CA LEU A 140 -29.28 -12.42 0.45
C LEU A 140 -30.31 -13.13 1.33
N GLY A 141 -31.59 -12.96 1.00
CA GLY A 141 -32.70 -13.37 1.84
C GLY A 141 -32.69 -12.64 3.18
N ASN A 142 -32.59 -13.39 4.29
CA ASN A 142 -32.50 -12.84 5.65
C ASN A 142 -31.07 -12.47 6.08
N LYS A 143 -30.07 -12.76 5.24
CA LYS A 143 -28.67 -12.42 5.54
C LYS A 143 -28.31 -11.08 4.94
N VAL A 144 -27.62 -10.27 5.73
CA VAL A 144 -27.07 -8.97 5.33
C VAL A 144 -25.56 -9.11 5.25
N GLN A 145 -25.00 -8.84 4.08
CA GLN A 145 -23.57 -8.93 3.81
C GLN A 145 -23.06 -7.66 3.13
N TRP A 146 -21.77 -7.41 3.21
CA TRP A 146 -21.08 -6.28 2.59
C TRP A 146 -19.93 -6.75 1.76
N ARG A 147 -19.56 -6.01 0.73
CA ARG A 147 -18.33 -6.32 0.03
C ARG A 147 -17.15 -5.87 0.87
N LEU A 148 -16.24 -6.79 1.17
CA LEU A 148 -15.07 -6.47 1.99
C LEU A 148 -14.28 -5.31 1.38
N ARG A 149 -14.07 -5.37 0.07
CA ARG A 149 -13.39 -4.32 -0.70
C ARG A 149 -14.08 -2.96 -0.57
N GLU A 150 -15.41 -2.93 -0.64
CA GLU A 150 -16.20 -1.69 -0.50
C GLU A 150 -15.99 -1.05 0.88
N ILE A 151 -15.98 -1.86 1.93
CA ILE A 151 -15.78 -1.37 3.30
C ILE A 151 -14.37 -0.79 3.45
N ILE A 152 -13.35 -1.44 2.90
CA ILE A 152 -11.97 -0.94 2.95
C ILE A 152 -11.87 0.40 2.20
N GLU A 153 -12.35 0.47 0.96
CA GLU A 153 -12.33 1.71 0.16
C GLU A 153 -13.13 2.84 0.85
N TRP A 154 -14.23 2.51 1.52
CA TRP A 154 -15.03 3.47 2.29
C TRP A 154 -14.29 4.03 3.51
N VAL A 155 -13.54 3.18 4.24
CA VAL A 155 -12.69 3.61 5.36
C VAL A 155 -11.54 4.48 4.86
N GLU A 156 -10.90 4.10 3.75
CA GLU A 156 -9.83 4.89 3.14
C GLU A 156 -10.29 6.26 2.63
N ALA A 157 -11.58 6.39 2.29
CA ALA A 157 -12.20 7.65 1.88
C ALA A 157 -12.69 8.53 3.05
N ASP A 158 -12.27 8.25 4.28
CA ASP A 158 -12.69 8.92 5.51
C ASP A 158 -14.18 8.78 5.83
N CYS A 159 -14.74 7.59 5.57
CA CYS A 159 -16.10 7.21 5.99
C CYS A 159 -17.22 8.17 5.52
N PRO A 160 -17.31 8.50 4.22
CA PRO A 160 -18.33 9.43 3.72
C PRO A 160 -19.74 8.84 3.90
N PRO A 161 -20.78 9.67 4.13
CA PRO A 161 -22.14 9.18 4.27
C PRO A 161 -22.64 8.62 2.93
N GLN A 162 -23.60 7.71 2.99
CA GLN A 162 -24.06 6.92 1.85
C GLN A 162 -24.52 7.75 0.64
N ARG A 163 -25.03 8.98 0.87
CA ARG A 163 -25.45 9.89 -0.21
C ARG A 163 -24.30 10.34 -1.12
N HIS A 164 -23.08 10.38 -0.58
CA HIS A 164 -21.87 10.77 -1.29
C HIS A 164 -21.03 9.56 -1.70
N TRP A 165 -21.38 8.36 -1.22
CA TRP A 165 -20.71 7.12 -1.55
C TRP A 165 -21.33 6.47 -2.79
N ASN A 166 -20.70 6.67 -3.94
CA ASN A 166 -21.07 6.01 -5.20
C ASN A 166 -20.15 4.83 -5.44
N TYR A 167 -20.49 3.67 -4.87
CA TYR A 167 -19.72 2.47 -5.12
C TYR A 167 -19.96 1.95 -6.54
N SER A 168 -19.03 2.24 -7.44
CA SER A 168 -19.07 1.81 -8.84
C SER A 168 -18.14 0.61 -9.04
N GLU A 169 -18.55 -0.56 -8.56
CA GLU A 169 -17.82 -1.78 -8.92
C GLU A 169 -17.87 -1.99 -10.44
N GLY A 170 -16.72 -1.81 -11.09
CA GLY A 170 -16.52 -2.25 -12.47
C GLY A 170 -16.81 -1.24 -13.58
N ARG A 171 -16.75 0.08 -13.32
CA ARG A 171 -16.62 1.05 -14.42
C ARG A 171 -15.29 1.80 -14.37
N GLY A 172 -14.31 1.25 -15.11
CA GLY A 172 -13.54 2.13 -15.98
C GLY A 172 -14.52 2.93 -16.85
N MET A 173 -14.29 4.24 -16.95
CA MET A 173 -14.96 5.15 -17.90
C MET A 173 -16.49 5.08 -18.00
N ASN A 174 -17.19 5.87 -17.18
CA ASN A 174 -18.13 6.87 -17.70
C ASN A 174 -18.55 7.85 -16.59
N THR A 175 -17.61 8.64 -16.08
CA THR A 175 -17.95 10.05 -15.97
C THR A 175 -18.23 10.53 -17.39
N ARG A 176 -19.47 10.27 -17.85
CA ARG A 176 -20.09 10.95 -18.98
C ARG A 176 -20.07 12.40 -18.55
N THR A 177 -18.96 13.05 -18.89
CA THR A 177 -18.76 14.47 -18.85
C THR A 177 -20.05 15.02 -19.42
N LYS A 178 -20.79 15.71 -18.55
CA LYS A 178 -22.07 16.33 -18.85
C LYS A 178 -21.78 17.35 -19.93
N LYS A 179 -21.77 16.91 -21.20
CA LYS A 179 -21.57 17.76 -22.36
C LYS A 179 -22.73 18.73 -22.34
N GLY A 180 -22.39 20.01 -22.18
CA GLY A 180 -23.34 21.09 -22.02
C GLY A 180 -24.46 21.03 -23.06
N GLY A 181 -25.68 21.08 -22.54
CA GLY A 181 -26.89 21.52 -23.21
C GLY A 181 -27.76 22.08 -22.10
N ARG A 182 -28.18 23.34 -22.10
CA ARG A 182 -28.26 24.35 -23.16
C ARG A 182 -28.26 25.72 -22.48
#